data_AF-A0A943GG13-F1
#
_entry.id   AF-A0A943GG13-F1
#
_cell.length_a   1.000
_cell.length_b   1.000
_cell.length_c   1.000
_cell.angle_alpha   90.00
_cell.angle_beta   90.00
_cell.angle_gamma   90.00
#
_symmetry.space_group_name_H-M   'P 1'
#
loop_
_entity.id
_entity.type
_entity.pdbx_description
1 polymer ?
#
loop_
_entity_poly.entity_id
_entity_poly.type
_entity_poly.pdbx_seq_one_letter_code
_entity_poly.pdbx_strand_id
1 'polypeptide(L)'
;MPKVPQYQESQGFGTMPGVRFAVDGRALSSALGGETWDAVSRAGERMRAVGGQAGGVALDEMRRHNEAVAMARLTTAESAILDMQAEQERRNGADALSDENGTNAGVLDSLRTGLSALRTTLTRDLNPAQRHLFDLGFRGREQGVMRWGATHEARQREAWQTGAEDDLLSAQARRALERCGELDQVDAALGNTLFAVERRGRRLGLTPEEMEAQRTEASRTLLLPVFQTLIARGELDRAQACLQRFGGELGDENAARVQARIQSRAHARTEALAAGAEADRNRAEAEAVRASVREEVANILVDVADFPGPEAQKRAALARADALADPATRDAA
;
A
#
# COMPACT_ATOMS: atom_id res chain seq x y z
N MET A 1 0.95 6.54 -16.90
CA MET A 1 0.40 5.17 -16.86
C MET A 1 0.97 4.48 -15.64
N PRO A 2 0.18 4.23 -14.58
CA PRO A 2 0.69 3.55 -13.40
C PRO A 2 0.82 2.06 -13.69
N LYS A 3 1.99 1.49 -13.37
CA LYS A 3 2.28 0.05 -13.47
C LYS A 3 1.46 -0.69 -12.41
N VAL A 4 0.63 -1.62 -12.85
CA VAL A 4 -0.05 -2.60 -12.00
C VAL A 4 1.01 -3.50 -11.35
N PRO A 5 0.97 -3.76 -10.02
CA PRO A 5 1.88 -4.70 -9.39
C PRO A 5 1.57 -6.12 -9.89
N GLN A 6 2.54 -6.76 -10.54
CA GLN A 6 2.51 -8.21 -10.76
C GLN A 6 2.78 -8.88 -9.41
N TYR A 7 1.74 -9.40 -8.77
CA TYR A 7 1.91 -10.31 -7.65
C TYR A 7 2.50 -11.61 -8.19
N GLN A 8 3.71 -11.91 -7.72
CA GLN A 8 4.41 -13.16 -7.94
C GLN A 8 3.52 -14.34 -7.54
N GLU A 9 3.54 -15.36 -8.39
CA GLU A 9 2.96 -16.68 -8.16
C GLU A 9 3.38 -17.22 -6.79
N SER A 10 2.50 -17.09 -5.79
CA SER A 10 2.63 -17.87 -4.56
C SER A 10 2.22 -19.31 -4.90
N GLN A 11 3.23 -20.12 -5.18
CA GLN A 11 3.18 -21.57 -5.04
C GLN A 11 2.54 -21.93 -3.70
N GLY A 12 1.50 -22.76 -3.73
CA GLY A 12 0.82 -23.24 -2.52
C GLY A 12 -0.70 -23.25 -2.56
N PHE A 13 -1.35 -23.32 -3.73
CA PHE A 13 -2.74 -23.79 -3.79
C PHE A 13 -2.76 -25.29 -3.47
N GLY A 14 -2.78 -25.61 -2.18
CA GLY A 14 -3.31 -26.88 -1.71
C GLY A 14 -4.70 -27.03 -2.30
N THR A 15 -4.86 -28.07 -3.12
CA THR A 15 -6.11 -28.55 -3.70
C THR A 15 -7.27 -28.36 -2.72
N MET A 16 -8.15 -27.38 -2.98
CA MET A 16 -9.45 -27.34 -2.33
C MET A 16 -10.18 -28.65 -2.65
N PRO A 17 -10.86 -29.27 -1.67
CA PRO A 17 -11.51 -30.56 -1.88
C PRO A 17 -12.56 -30.37 -2.96
N GLY A 18 -12.34 -30.97 -4.13
CA GLY A 18 -13.36 -31.07 -5.15
C GLY A 18 -14.59 -31.68 -4.51
N VAL A 19 -15.67 -30.89 -4.42
CA VAL A 19 -17.00 -31.41 -4.14
C VAL A 19 -17.34 -32.26 -5.36
N ARG A 20 -16.89 -33.51 -5.34
CA ARG A 20 -17.43 -34.56 -6.20
C ARG A 20 -18.87 -34.71 -5.75
N PHE A 21 -19.79 -34.13 -6.52
CA PHE A 21 -21.19 -34.48 -6.43
C PHE A 21 -21.31 -35.95 -6.86
N ALA A 22 -21.13 -36.86 -5.90
CA ALA A 22 -21.64 -38.21 -6.03
C ALA A 22 -23.16 -38.08 -6.05
N VAL A 23 -23.72 -38.02 -7.25
CA VAL A 23 -25.16 -38.15 -7.47
C VAL A 23 -25.50 -39.59 -7.12
N ASP A 24 -25.91 -39.83 -5.88
CA ASP A 24 -26.63 -41.05 -5.55
C ASP A 24 -27.98 -40.99 -6.29
N GLY A 25 -28.06 -41.68 -7.44
CA GLY A 25 -29.30 -41.81 -8.22
C GLY A 25 -30.50 -42.33 -7.41
N ARG A 26 -30.29 -42.84 -6.20
CA ARG A 26 -31.33 -43.23 -5.25
C ARG A 26 -32.03 -42.03 -4.57
N ALA A 27 -31.33 -40.92 -4.34
CA ALA A 27 -31.88 -39.74 -3.64
C ALA A 27 -32.90 -38.95 -4.48
N LEU A 28 -32.82 -39.06 -5.81
CA LEU A 28 -33.82 -38.52 -6.73
C LEU A 28 -35.14 -39.32 -6.68
N SER A 29 -35.10 -40.61 -6.30
CA SER A 29 -36.31 -41.44 -6.23
C SER A 29 -37.17 -41.18 -4.98
N SER A 30 -36.56 -40.72 -3.88
CA SER A 30 -37.27 -40.48 -2.61
C SER A 30 -37.89 -39.08 -2.50
N ALA A 31 -37.42 -38.11 -3.28
CA ALA A 31 -37.96 -36.74 -3.31
C ALA A 31 -39.21 -36.58 -4.20
N LEU A 32 -39.57 -37.63 -4.95
CA LEU A 32 -40.77 -37.68 -5.78
C LEU A 32 -41.98 -38.08 -4.92
N GLY A 33 -42.66 -37.09 -4.35
CA GLY A 33 -43.94 -37.29 -3.65
C GLY A 33 -44.98 -38.01 -4.55
N GLY A 34 -45.73 -38.94 -3.95
CA GLY A 34 -46.56 -39.92 -4.66
C GLY A 34 -47.73 -39.38 -5.48
N GLU A 35 -48.21 -38.17 -5.22
CA GLU A 35 -49.51 -37.70 -5.75
C GLU A 35 -49.51 -37.43 -7.27
N THR A 36 -48.37 -37.10 -7.88
CA THR A 36 -48.26 -36.91 -9.36
C THR A 36 -47.86 -38.20 -10.09
N TRP A 37 -47.18 -39.12 -9.41
CA TRP A 37 -46.95 -40.47 -9.94
C TRP A 37 -48.26 -41.26 -9.97
N ASP A 38 -49.24 -40.98 -9.13
CA ASP A 38 -50.55 -41.64 -9.22
C ASP A 38 -51.30 -41.31 -10.51
N ALA A 39 -51.13 -40.13 -11.11
CA ALA A 39 -51.80 -39.79 -12.36
C ALA A 39 -51.14 -40.47 -13.58
N VAL A 40 -49.80 -40.49 -13.63
CA VAL A 40 -49.02 -41.17 -14.67
C VAL A 40 -49.10 -42.69 -14.50
N SER A 41 -49.08 -43.19 -13.27
CA SER A 41 -49.30 -44.60 -12.94
C SER A 41 -50.73 -45.03 -13.25
N ARG A 42 -51.77 -44.21 -13.01
CA ARG A 42 -53.16 -44.54 -13.41
C ARG A 42 -53.37 -44.52 -14.92
N ALA A 43 -52.71 -43.63 -15.66
CA ALA A 43 -52.69 -43.67 -17.13
C ALA A 43 -51.91 -44.89 -17.64
N GLY A 44 -50.82 -45.22 -16.95
CA GLY A 44 -49.99 -46.37 -17.23
C GLY A 44 -50.66 -47.71 -16.93
N GLU A 45 -51.41 -47.82 -15.84
CA GLU A 45 -52.23 -48.97 -15.47
C GLU A 45 -53.37 -49.18 -16.47
N ARG A 46 -53.97 -48.10 -16.99
CA ARG A 46 -54.96 -48.19 -18.08
C ARG A 46 -54.32 -48.68 -19.39
N MET A 47 -53.10 -48.26 -19.73
CA MET A 47 -52.38 -48.77 -20.90
C MET A 47 -51.86 -50.21 -20.70
N ARG A 48 -51.47 -50.60 -19.47
CA ARG A 48 -51.11 -51.98 -19.11
C ARG A 48 -52.32 -52.91 -19.13
N ALA A 49 -53.48 -52.41 -18.70
CA ALA A 49 -54.75 -53.12 -18.75
C ALA A 49 -55.29 -53.30 -20.19
N VAL A 50 -54.99 -52.36 -21.10
CA VAL A 50 -55.45 -52.40 -22.50
C VAL A 50 -54.43 -53.03 -23.46
N GLY A 51 -53.12 -52.95 -23.17
CA GLY A 51 -52.03 -53.39 -24.06
C GLY A 51 -51.07 -54.44 -23.49
N GLY A 52 -51.31 -54.96 -22.28
CA GLY A 52 -50.49 -56.00 -21.66
C GLY A 52 -49.03 -55.56 -21.41
N GLN A 53 -48.08 -56.50 -21.57
CA GLN A 53 -46.64 -56.25 -21.38
C GLN A 53 -46.10 -55.12 -22.27
N ALA A 54 -46.61 -54.94 -23.48
CA ALA A 54 -46.17 -53.91 -24.41
C ALA A 54 -46.48 -52.49 -23.93
N GLY A 55 -47.63 -52.27 -23.28
CA GLY A 55 -47.98 -50.99 -22.65
C GLY A 55 -47.08 -50.65 -21.47
N GLY A 56 -46.65 -51.66 -20.69
CA GLY A 56 -45.68 -51.49 -19.61
C GLY A 56 -44.30 -51.06 -20.12
N VAL A 57 -43.81 -51.69 -21.19
CA VAL A 57 -42.51 -51.34 -21.81
C VAL A 57 -42.53 -49.93 -22.37
N ALA A 58 -43.61 -49.52 -23.04
CA ALA A 58 -43.73 -48.17 -23.60
C ALA A 58 -43.69 -47.08 -22.51
N LEU A 59 -44.30 -47.31 -21.34
CA LEU A 59 -44.26 -46.36 -20.21
C LEU A 59 -42.87 -46.26 -19.59
N ASP A 60 -42.19 -47.40 -19.43
CA ASP A 60 -40.82 -47.42 -18.91
C ASP A 60 -39.85 -46.74 -19.87
N GLU A 61 -40.06 -46.89 -21.18
CA GLU A 61 -39.27 -46.22 -22.22
C GLU A 61 -39.54 -44.71 -22.26
N MET A 62 -40.81 -44.28 -22.16
CA MET A 62 -41.17 -42.87 -22.00
C MET A 62 -40.57 -42.25 -20.73
N ARG A 63 -40.56 -42.99 -19.62
CA ARG A 63 -39.94 -42.54 -18.37
C ARG A 63 -38.44 -42.34 -18.55
N ARG A 64 -37.73 -43.34 -19.09
CA ARG A 64 -36.28 -43.24 -19.36
C ARG A 64 -35.95 -42.10 -20.32
N HIS A 65 -36.77 -41.90 -21.35
CA HIS A 65 -36.60 -40.78 -22.28
C HIS A 65 -36.76 -39.43 -21.57
N ASN A 66 -37.80 -39.26 -20.74
CA ASN A 66 -38.01 -38.02 -19.99
C ASN A 66 -36.88 -37.74 -18.98
N GLU A 67 -36.41 -38.78 -18.28
CA GLU A 67 -35.26 -38.70 -17.37
C GLU A 67 -33.97 -38.33 -18.13
N ALA A 68 -33.69 -38.96 -19.28
CA ALA A 68 -32.52 -38.67 -20.10
C ALA A 68 -32.50 -37.23 -20.63
N VAL A 69 -33.64 -36.73 -21.12
CA VAL A 69 -33.76 -35.35 -21.60
C VAL A 69 -33.56 -34.35 -20.45
N ALA A 70 -34.19 -34.58 -19.30
CA ALA A 70 -34.03 -33.72 -18.13
C ALA A 70 -32.57 -33.71 -17.63
N MET A 71 -31.91 -34.86 -17.59
CA MET A 71 -30.50 -34.97 -17.20
C MET A 71 -29.57 -34.25 -18.18
N ALA A 72 -29.80 -34.38 -19.49
CA ALA A 72 -29.01 -33.66 -20.49
C ALA A 72 -29.10 -32.13 -20.30
N ARG A 73 -30.31 -31.61 -20.01
CA ARG A 73 -30.51 -30.19 -19.70
C ARG A 73 -29.84 -29.78 -18.39
N LEU A 74 -29.85 -30.64 -17.37
CA LEU A 74 -29.13 -30.38 -16.12
C LEU A 74 -27.61 -30.32 -16.32
N THR A 75 -27.03 -31.18 -17.16
CA THR A 75 -25.61 -31.10 -17.52
C THR A 75 -25.29 -29.80 -18.25
N THR A 76 -26.15 -29.35 -19.18
CA THR A 76 -25.99 -28.03 -19.82
C THR A 76 -26.08 -26.89 -18.79
N ALA A 77 -27.00 -27.00 -17.84
CA ALA A 77 -27.14 -26.01 -16.78
C ALA A 77 -25.88 -25.94 -15.90
N GLU A 78 -25.25 -27.07 -15.58
CA GLU A 78 -24.01 -27.10 -14.79
C GLU A 78 -22.88 -26.35 -15.47
N SER A 79 -22.64 -26.59 -16.76
CA SER A 79 -21.62 -25.87 -17.52
C SER A 79 -21.89 -24.36 -17.53
N ALA A 80 -23.12 -23.95 -17.82
CA ALA A 80 -23.48 -22.53 -17.82
C ALA A 80 -23.35 -21.87 -16.44
N ILE A 81 -23.65 -22.60 -15.36
CA ILE A 81 -23.46 -22.12 -13.98
C ILE A 81 -21.96 -21.91 -13.70
N LEU A 82 -21.11 -22.85 -14.10
CA LEU A 82 -19.66 -22.71 -13.93
C LEU A 82 -19.12 -21.50 -14.70
N ASP A 83 -19.60 -21.26 -15.92
CA ASP A 83 -19.22 -20.08 -16.71
C ASP A 83 -19.66 -18.78 -16.02
N MET A 84 -20.87 -18.74 -15.45
CA MET A 84 -21.34 -17.60 -14.66
C MET A 84 -20.47 -17.37 -13.42
N GLN A 85 -20.05 -18.43 -12.72
CA GLN A 85 -19.14 -18.31 -11.58
C GLN A 85 -17.78 -17.77 -12.01
N ALA A 86 -17.20 -18.31 -13.07
CA ALA A 86 -15.92 -17.85 -13.62
C ALA A 86 -15.95 -16.38 -14.08
N GLU A 87 -17.07 -15.91 -14.62
CA GLU A 87 -17.27 -14.49 -14.94
C GLU A 87 -17.23 -13.61 -13.67
N GLN A 88 -17.89 -14.05 -12.60
CA GLN A 88 -17.90 -13.32 -11.33
C GLN A 88 -16.55 -13.39 -10.59
N GLU A 89 -15.76 -14.45 -10.79
CA GLU A 89 -14.39 -14.55 -10.26
C GLU A 89 -13.39 -13.64 -10.98
N ARG A 90 -13.65 -13.30 -12.24
CA ARG A 90 -12.83 -12.33 -12.99
C ARG A 90 -13.03 -10.88 -12.51
N ARG A 91 -14.11 -10.59 -11.80
CA ARG A 91 -14.40 -9.28 -11.21
C ARG A 91 -13.85 -9.21 -9.78
N ASN A 92 -13.24 -8.08 -9.42
CA ASN A 92 -12.62 -7.88 -8.11
C ASN A 92 -13.00 -6.53 -7.48
N GLY A 93 -13.06 -6.49 -6.15
CA GLY A 93 -13.26 -5.27 -5.37
C GLY A 93 -14.54 -4.53 -5.74
N ALA A 94 -14.43 -3.23 -6.07
CA ALA A 94 -15.57 -2.39 -6.43
C ALA A 94 -16.31 -2.90 -7.68
N ASP A 95 -15.58 -3.40 -8.67
CA ASP A 95 -16.14 -3.89 -9.95
C ASP A 95 -16.94 -5.20 -9.78
N ALA A 96 -16.72 -5.93 -8.67
CA ALA A 96 -17.53 -7.09 -8.30
C ALA A 96 -18.80 -6.70 -7.53
N LEU A 97 -18.83 -5.50 -6.96
CA LEU A 97 -19.89 -5.02 -6.07
C LEU A 97 -20.81 -4.00 -6.74
N SER A 98 -20.41 -3.44 -7.88
CA SER A 98 -21.18 -2.48 -8.67
C SER A 98 -20.95 -2.69 -10.16
N ASP A 99 -21.94 -2.34 -10.99
CA ASP A 99 -21.73 -2.22 -12.44
C ASP A 99 -21.04 -0.88 -12.78
N GLU A 100 -20.61 -0.71 -14.04
CA GLU A 100 -19.95 0.52 -14.53
C GLU A 100 -20.76 1.81 -14.28
N ASN A 101 -22.07 1.71 -13.96
CA ASN A 101 -22.98 2.83 -13.78
C ASN A 101 -23.34 3.09 -12.30
N GLY A 102 -22.77 2.35 -11.34
CA GLY A 102 -23.10 2.51 -9.92
C GLY A 102 -24.48 1.96 -9.54
N THR A 103 -25.15 1.26 -10.44
CA THR A 103 -26.48 0.67 -10.24
C THR A 103 -26.35 -0.78 -9.78
N ASN A 104 -27.08 -1.12 -8.71
CA ASN A 104 -27.00 -2.42 -8.05
C ASN A 104 -27.37 -3.57 -8.99
N ALA A 105 -26.35 -4.31 -9.42
CA ALA A 105 -26.48 -5.74 -9.69
C ALA A 105 -25.28 -6.47 -9.07
N GLY A 106 -25.20 -6.43 -7.73
CA GLY A 106 -24.22 -7.20 -6.98
C GLY A 106 -24.24 -8.68 -7.39
N VAL A 107 -23.19 -9.43 -7.04
CA VAL A 107 -22.98 -10.83 -7.46
C VAL A 107 -24.26 -11.66 -7.37
N LEU A 108 -25.03 -11.54 -6.28
CA LEU A 108 -26.29 -12.27 -6.09
C LEU A 108 -27.40 -11.89 -7.08
N ASP A 109 -27.55 -10.62 -7.43
CA ASP A 109 -28.59 -10.17 -8.37
C ASP A 109 -28.24 -10.55 -9.81
N SER A 110 -26.94 -10.47 -10.16
CA SER A 110 -26.41 -10.97 -11.42
C SER A 110 -26.65 -12.48 -11.57
N LEU A 111 -26.33 -13.26 -10.54
CA LEU A 111 -26.59 -14.71 -10.53
C LEU A 111 -28.08 -15.03 -10.61
N ARG A 112 -28.93 -14.33 -9.83
CA ARG A 112 -30.39 -14.55 -9.84
C ARG A 112 -30.98 -14.31 -11.23
N THR A 113 -30.55 -13.24 -11.88
CA THR A 113 -30.99 -12.89 -13.24
C THR A 113 -30.53 -13.93 -14.26
N GLY A 114 -29.24 -14.30 -14.22
CA GLY A 114 -28.67 -15.33 -15.10
C GLY A 114 -29.32 -16.70 -14.95
N LEU A 115 -29.57 -17.15 -13.71
CA LEU A 115 -30.21 -18.44 -13.42
C LEU A 115 -31.66 -18.48 -13.88
N SER A 116 -32.40 -17.38 -13.70
CA SER A 116 -33.78 -17.25 -14.19
C SER A 116 -33.84 -17.34 -15.73
N ALA A 117 -32.94 -16.64 -16.42
CA ALA A 117 -32.83 -16.69 -17.87
C ALA A 117 -32.42 -18.09 -18.37
N LEU A 118 -31.44 -18.73 -17.71
CA LEU A 118 -30.98 -20.08 -18.01
C LEU A 118 -32.11 -21.10 -17.85
N ARG A 119 -32.84 -21.06 -16.73
CA ARG A 119 -34.00 -21.94 -16.48
C ARG A 119 -35.06 -21.77 -17.57
N THR A 120 -35.37 -20.53 -17.94
CA THR A 120 -36.36 -20.23 -18.99
C THR A 120 -35.94 -20.83 -20.33
N THR A 121 -34.66 -20.68 -20.67
CA THR A 121 -34.09 -21.18 -21.93
C THR A 121 -34.09 -22.71 -21.99
N LEU A 122 -33.65 -23.39 -20.92
CA LEU A 122 -33.52 -24.84 -20.89
C LEU A 122 -34.86 -25.59 -20.75
N THR A 123 -35.92 -24.89 -20.32
CA THR A 123 -37.26 -25.48 -20.15
C THR A 123 -38.25 -25.14 -21.26
N ARG A 124 -37.87 -24.29 -22.22
CA ARG A 124 -38.77 -23.79 -23.28
C ARG A 124 -39.47 -24.89 -24.06
N ASP A 125 -38.73 -25.93 -24.41
CA ASP A 125 -39.20 -27.02 -25.29
C ASP A 125 -39.47 -28.33 -24.54
N LEU A 126 -39.49 -28.29 -23.20
CA LEU A 126 -39.71 -29.48 -22.38
C LEU A 126 -41.20 -29.74 -22.17
N ASN A 127 -41.59 -31.02 -22.23
CA ASN A 127 -42.92 -31.42 -21.78
C ASN A 127 -43.06 -31.27 -20.24
N PRO A 128 -44.28 -31.31 -19.67
CA PRO A 128 -44.48 -31.11 -18.24
C PRO A 128 -43.69 -32.06 -17.33
N ALA A 129 -43.54 -33.33 -17.72
CA ALA A 129 -42.80 -34.33 -16.93
C ALA A 129 -41.29 -34.06 -16.95
N GLN A 130 -40.72 -33.75 -18.12
CA GLN A 130 -39.32 -33.37 -18.28
C GLN A 130 -39.00 -32.07 -17.52
N ARG A 131 -39.89 -31.07 -17.62
CA ARG A 131 -39.75 -29.80 -16.91
C ARG A 131 -39.73 -30.00 -15.40
N HIS A 132 -40.61 -30.84 -14.88
CA HIS A 132 -40.66 -31.14 -13.45
C HIS A 132 -39.36 -31.82 -12.96
N LEU A 133 -38.88 -32.84 -13.68
CA LEU A 133 -37.62 -33.52 -13.36
C LEU A 133 -36.42 -32.57 -13.43
N PHE A 134 -36.38 -31.70 -14.45
CA PHE A 134 -35.37 -30.65 -14.56
C PHE A 134 -35.44 -29.67 -13.39
N ASP A 135 -36.62 -29.13 -13.06
CA ASP A 135 -36.78 -28.13 -11.99
C ASP A 135 -36.36 -28.69 -10.62
N LEU A 136 -36.63 -29.97 -10.34
CA LEU A 136 -36.16 -30.63 -9.12
C LEU A 136 -34.63 -30.66 -9.04
N GLY A 137 -33.96 -31.04 -10.12
CA GLY A 137 -32.50 -31.06 -10.19
C GLY A 137 -31.87 -29.66 -10.21
N PHE A 138 -32.54 -28.70 -10.85
CA PHE A 138 -32.04 -27.33 -11.02
C PHE A 138 -32.08 -26.55 -9.70
N ARG A 139 -33.14 -26.72 -8.88
CA ARG A 139 -33.25 -26.05 -7.56
C ARG A 139 -32.04 -26.30 -6.65
N GLY A 140 -31.53 -27.53 -6.61
CA GLY A 140 -30.36 -27.86 -5.79
C GLY A 140 -29.10 -27.12 -6.25
N ARG A 141 -28.92 -26.97 -7.58
CA ARG A 141 -27.80 -26.24 -8.20
C ARG A 141 -27.93 -24.74 -8.00
N GLU A 142 -29.14 -24.21 -8.19
CA GLU A 142 -29.50 -22.81 -7.92
C GLU A 142 -29.18 -22.44 -6.45
N GLN A 143 -29.59 -23.26 -5.49
CA GLN A 143 -29.24 -23.04 -4.07
C GLN A 143 -27.73 -23.15 -3.81
N GLY A 144 -27.02 -24.02 -4.52
CA GLY A 144 -25.56 -24.15 -4.43
C GLY A 144 -24.84 -22.89 -4.89
N VAL A 145 -25.16 -22.41 -6.11
CA VAL A 145 -24.52 -21.22 -6.68
C VAL A 145 -24.92 -19.95 -5.93
N MET A 146 -26.14 -19.83 -5.40
CA MET A 146 -26.54 -18.67 -4.61
C MET A 146 -25.80 -18.61 -3.26
N ARG A 147 -25.55 -19.77 -2.62
CA ARG A 147 -24.71 -19.85 -1.42
C ARG A 147 -23.27 -19.44 -1.73
N TRP A 148 -22.70 -19.97 -2.82
CA TRP A 148 -21.38 -19.56 -3.29
C TRP A 148 -21.32 -18.05 -3.57
N GLY A 149 -22.31 -17.50 -4.28
CA GLY A 149 -22.38 -16.08 -4.62
C GLY A 149 -22.43 -15.19 -3.38
N ALA A 150 -23.17 -15.59 -2.35
CA ALA A 150 -23.21 -14.85 -1.08
C ALA A 150 -21.84 -14.83 -0.37
N THR A 151 -21.13 -15.95 -0.37
CA THR A 151 -19.76 -16.02 0.18
C THR A 151 -18.78 -15.20 -0.66
N HIS A 152 -18.87 -15.27 -1.98
CA HIS A 152 -18.01 -14.50 -2.89
C HIS A 152 -18.21 -13.00 -2.71
N GLU A 153 -19.46 -12.55 -2.68
CA GLU A 153 -19.79 -11.14 -2.47
C GLU A 153 -19.29 -10.61 -1.12
N ALA A 154 -19.42 -11.41 -0.04
CA ALA A 154 -18.87 -11.05 1.26
C ALA A 154 -17.35 -10.88 1.22
N ARG A 155 -16.62 -11.79 0.56
CA ARG A 155 -15.17 -11.68 0.36
C ARG A 155 -14.79 -10.44 -0.45
N GLN A 156 -15.53 -10.13 -1.50
CA GLN A 156 -15.26 -8.94 -2.32
C GLN A 156 -15.51 -7.64 -1.54
N ARG A 157 -16.56 -7.59 -0.70
CA ARG A 157 -16.77 -6.44 0.22
C ARG A 157 -15.63 -6.28 1.20
N GLU A 158 -15.14 -7.37 1.77
CA GLU A 158 -13.99 -7.34 2.68
C GLU A 158 -12.71 -6.86 1.99
N ALA A 159 -12.44 -7.35 0.77
CA ALA A 159 -11.31 -6.92 -0.04
C ALA A 159 -11.39 -5.43 -0.41
N TRP A 160 -12.57 -4.95 -0.81
CA TRP A 160 -12.80 -3.54 -1.12
C TRP A 160 -12.63 -2.63 0.11
N GLN A 161 -13.21 -3.01 1.26
CA GLN A 161 -13.02 -2.26 2.51
C GLN A 161 -11.56 -2.20 2.94
N THR A 162 -10.82 -3.30 2.76
CA THR A 162 -9.39 -3.35 3.06
C THR A 162 -8.59 -2.43 2.13
N GLY A 163 -8.87 -2.47 0.82
CA GLY A 163 -8.22 -1.57 -0.15
C GLY A 163 -8.51 -0.09 0.12
N ALA A 164 -9.76 0.25 0.43
CA ALA A 164 -10.13 1.61 0.81
C ALA A 164 -9.45 2.09 2.10
N GLU A 165 -9.22 1.19 3.05
CA GLU A 165 -8.45 1.48 4.26
C GLU A 165 -6.95 1.68 3.96
N ASP A 166 -6.36 0.88 3.09
CA ASP A 166 -4.96 1.05 2.66
C ASP A 166 -4.75 2.38 1.92
N ASP A 167 -5.71 2.79 1.08
CA ASP A 167 -5.72 4.10 0.42
C ASP A 167 -5.84 5.25 1.43
N LEU A 168 -6.71 5.10 2.44
CA LEU A 168 -6.85 6.07 3.52
C LEU A 168 -5.53 6.21 4.30
N LEU A 169 -4.92 5.09 4.70
CA LEU A 169 -3.64 5.07 5.41
C LEU A 169 -2.54 5.76 4.60
N SER A 170 -2.47 5.46 3.30
CA SER A 170 -1.54 6.10 2.36
C SER A 170 -1.78 7.62 2.26
N ALA A 171 -3.04 8.05 2.22
CA ALA A 171 -3.39 9.47 2.20
C ALA A 171 -3.02 10.19 3.50
N GLN A 172 -3.23 9.56 4.67
CA GLN A 172 -2.83 10.13 5.96
C GLN A 172 -1.30 10.27 6.06
N ALA A 173 -0.55 9.26 5.62
CA ALA A 173 0.92 9.31 5.60
C ALA A 173 1.44 10.46 4.72
N ARG A 174 0.86 10.66 3.53
CA ARG A 174 1.19 11.79 2.65
C ARG A 174 0.88 13.13 3.31
N ARG A 175 -0.31 13.26 3.91
CA ARG A 175 -0.73 14.48 4.60
C ARG A 175 0.21 14.84 5.76
N ALA A 176 0.56 13.86 6.59
CA ALA A 176 1.50 14.04 7.69
C ALA A 176 2.88 14.52 7.20
N LEU A 177 3.34 13.97 6.07
CA LEU A 177 4.62 14.36 5.47
C LEU A 177 4.59 15.78 4.87
N GLU A 178 3.55 16.12 4.11
CA GLU A 178 3.37 17.45 3.53
C GLU A 178 3.29 18.54 4.60
N ARG A 179 2.70 18.20 5.75
CA ARG A 179 2.41 19.10 6.87
C ARG A 179 3.30 18.81 8.08
N CYS A 180 4.49 18.25 7.87
CA CYS A 180 5.37 17.80 8.95
C CYS A 180 5.83 18.90 9.92
N GLY A 181 5.75 20.18 9.51
CA GLY A 181 6.03 21.34 10.38
C GLY A 181 4.87 21.72 11.31
N GLU A 182 3.68 21.13 11.14
CA GLU A 182 2.46 21.39 11.90
C GLU A 182 2.11 20.16 12.73
N LEU A 183 2.62 20.08 13.97
CA LEU A 183 2.52 18.87 14.81
C LEU A 183 1.07 18.42 15.07
N ASP A 184 0.11 19.35 15.11
CA ASP A 184 -1.30 19.00 15.29
C ASP A 184 -1.90 18.31 14.05
N GLN A 185 -1.40 18.62 12.85
CA GLN A 185 -1.79 17.90 11.64
C GLN A 185 -1.20 16.50 11.60
N VAL A 186 0.04 16.33 12.08
CA VAL A 186 0.67 15.01 12.24
C VAL A 186 -0.09 14.18 13.27
N ASP A 187 -0.47 14.78 14.39
CA ASP A 187 -1.28 14.13 15.44
C ASP A 187 -2.64 13.67 14.91
N ALA A 188 -3.34 14.53 14.18
CA ALA A 188 -4.62 14.18 13.57
C ALA A 188 -4.47 13.05 12.54
N ALA A 189 -3.42 13.07 11.71
CA ALA A 189 -3.15 12.02 10.74
C ALA A 189 -2.81 10.68 11.43
N LEU A 190 -2.03 10.72 12.50
CA LEU A 190 -1.70 9.57 13.32
C LEU A 190 -2.96 9.00 13.98
N GLY A 191 -3.76 9.83 14.66
CA GLY A 191 -5.00 9.40 15.30
C GLY A 191 -5.98 8.72 14.32
N ASN A 192 -6.15 9.28 13.12
CA ASN A 192 -6.96 8.67 12.06
C ASN A 192 -6.39 7.32 11.58
N THR A 193 -5.07 7.22 11.49
CA THR A 193 -4.37 5.99 11.10
C THR A 193 -4.57 4.90 12.15
N LEU A 194 -4.36 5.21 13.43
CA LEU A 194 -4.54 4.25 14.52
C LEU A 194 -6.00 3.82 14.65
N PHE A 195 -6.95 4.74 14.52
CA PHE A 195 -8.37 4.40 14.52
C PHE A 195 -8.73 3.45 13.36
N ALA A 196 -8.20 3.68 12.16
CA ALA A 196 -8.43 2.81 11.01
C ALA A 196 -7.84 1.40 11.23
N VAL A 197 -6.61 1.31 11.75
CA VAL A 197 -5.96 0.03 12.11
C VAL A 197 -6.75 -0.71 13.18
N GLU A 198 -7.19 -0.03 14.23
CA GLU A 198 -7.97 -0.66 15.30
C GLU A 198 -9.31 -1.20 14.79
N ARG A 199 -10.01 -0.40 13.96
CA ARG A 199 -11.26 -0.82 13.33
C ARG A 199 -11.05 -2.04 12.43
N ARG A 200 -9.98 -2.04 11.63
CA ARG A 200 -9.59 -3.15 10.75
C ARG A 200 -9.31 -4.41 11.56
N GLY A 201 -8.49 -4.33 12.61
CA GLY A 201 -8.14 -5.52 13.36
C GLY A 201 -9.29 -6.10 14.19
N ARG A 202 -10.22 -5.26 14.70
CA ARG A 202 -11.49 -5.75 15.27
C ARG A 202 -12.34 -6.49 14.24
N ARG A 203 -12.43 -5.98 13.01
CA ARG A 203 -13.16 -6.64 11.92
C ARG A 203 -12.55 -7.99 11.56
N LEU A 204 -11.22 -8.07 11.53
CA LEU A 204 -10.47 -9.28 11.22
C LEU A 204 -10.34 -10.25 12.40
N GLY A 205 -10.83 -9.89 13.59
CA GLY A 205 -10.74 -10.74 14.79
C GLY A 205 -9.30 -10.92 15.30
N LEU A 206 -8.44 -9.93 15.08
CA LEU A 206 -7.05 -9.98 15.53
C LEU A 206 -6.94 -9.98 17.05
N THR A 207 -5.92 -10.65 17.55
CA THR A 207 -5.58 -10.64 18.98
C THR A 207 -5.08 -9.25 19.39
N PRO A 208 -5.13 -8.91 20.70
CA PRO A 208 -4.58 -7.65 21.20
C PRO A 208 -3.08 -7.46 20.86
N GLU A 209 -2.30 -8.54 20.84
CA GLU A 209 -0.87 -8.49 20.49
C GLU A 209 -0.65 -8.18 19.00
N GLU A 210 -1.42 -8.80 18.11
CA GLU A 210 -1.38 -8.52 16.67
C GLU A 210 -1.85 -7.10 16.35
N MET A 211 -2.89 -6.63 17.05
CA MET A 211 -3.39 -5.27 16.96
C MET A 211 -2.31 -4.25 17.34
N GLU A 212 -1.61 -4.48 18.45
CA GLU A 212 -0.54 -3.59 18.91
C GLU A 212 0.67 -3.58 17.94
N ALA A 213 1.00 -4.75 17.38
CA ALA A 213 2.03 -4.85 16.33
C ALA A 213 1.63 -4.05 15.07
N GLN A 214 0.39 -4.16 14.61
CA GLN A 214 -0.10 -3.39 13.47
C GLN A 214 -0.17 -1.89 13.76
N ARG A 215 -0.59 -1.51 14.97
CA ARG A 215 -0.61 -0.12 15.44
C ARG A 215 0.79 0.47 15.39
N THR A 216 1.76 -0.23 15.98
CA THR A 216 3.17 0.17 16.00
C THR A 216 3.74 0.31 14.58
N GLU A 217 3.45 -0.63 13.69
CA GLU A 217 3.94 -0.59 12.31
C GLU A 217 3.33 0.56 11.50
N ALA A 218 2.02 0.83 11.67
CA ALA A 218 1.36 1.96 11.03
C ALA A 218 1.91 3.30 11.53
N SER A 219 2.14 3.43 12.84
CA SER A 219 2.80 4.58 13.44
C SER A 219 4.19 4.80 12.85
N ARG A 220 5.01 3.75 12.73
CA ARG A 220 6.35 3.82 12.12
C ARG A 220 6.30 4.27 10.66
N THR A 221 5.40 3.69 9.88
CA THR A 221 5.22 4.00 8.45
C THR A 221 4.86 5.47 8.24
N LEU A 222 4.04 6.04 9.12
CA LEU A 222 3.65 7.45 9.06
C LEU A 222 4.74 8.39 9.60
N LEU A 223 5.31 8.09 10.76
CA LEU A 223 6.17 9.03 11.51
C LEU A 223 7.64 9.03 11.06
N LEU A 224 8.21 7.89 10.64
CA LEU A 224 9.63 7.86 10.25
C LEU A 224 9.96 8.80 9.08
N PRO A 225 9.14 8.90 8.01
CA PRO A 225 9.35 9.88 6.94
C PRO A 225 9.25 11.34 7.42
N VAL A 226 8.35 11.61 8.38
CA VAL A 226 8.20 12.94 9.01
C VAL A 226 9.51 13.33 9.71
N PHE A 227 10.05 12.45 10.56
CA PHE A 227 11.33 12.69 11.24
C PHE A 227 12.49 12.86 10.25
N GLN A 228 12.59 12.00 9.25
CA GLN A 228 13.63 12.10 8.22
C GLN A 228 13.59 13.45 7.51
N THR A 229 12.40 13.94 7.20
CA THR A 229 12.20 15.23 6.53
C THR A 229 12.56 16.41 7.42
N LEU A 230 12.11 16.43 8.68
CA LEU A 230 12.45 17.50 9.62
C LEU A 230 13.97 17.58 9.87
N ILE A 231 14.61 16.42 10.06
CA ILE A 231 16.07 16.33 10.24
C ILE A 231 16.81 16.78 8.97
N ALA A 232 16.34 16.40 7.78
CA ALA A 232 16.93 16.80 6.51
C ALA A 232 16.82 18.32 6.26
N ARG A 233 15.71 18.94 6.68
CA ARG A 233 15.51 20.40 6.63
C ARG A 233 16.32 21.18 7.69
N GLY A 234 16.97 20.48 8.62
CA GLY A 234 17.69 21.10 9.73
C GLY A 234 16.79 21.65 10.84
N GLU A 235 15.49 21.33 10.82
CA GLU A 235 14.50 21.74 11.82
C GLU A 235 14.59 20.86 13.08
N LEU A 236 15.77 20.84 13.72
CA LEU A 236 16.09 19.91 14.81
C LEU A 236 15.20 20.10 16.05
N ASP A 237 14.84 21.34 16.39
CA ASP A 237 13.97 21.63 17.53
C ASP A 237 12.56 21.06 17.32
N ARG A 238 12.04 21.16 16.09
CA ARG A 238 10.75 20.57 15.71
C ARG A 238 10.82 19.05 15.67
N ALA A 239 11.92 18.49 15.17
CA ALA A 239 12.16 17.04 15.22
C ALA A 239 12.19 16.54 16.67
N GLN A 240 12.80 17.28 17.59
CA GLN A 240 12.83 16.94 19.01
C GLN A 240 11.44 17.05 19.65
N ALA A 241 10.68 18.11 19.36
CA ALA A 241 9.31 18.26 19.84
C ALA A 241 8.38 17.15 19.31
N CYS A 242 8.54 16.79 18.03
CA CYS A 242 7.85 15.66 17.40
C CYS A 242 8.19 14.34 18.11
N LEU A 243 9.46 14.14 18.49
CA LEU A 243 9.90 12.92 19.18
C LEU A 243 9.38 12.86 20.62
N GLN A 244 9.32 13.99 21.31
CA GLN A 244 8.72 14.06 22.66
C GLN A 244 7.22 13.73 22.63
N ARG A 245 6.50 14.19 21.60
CA ARG A 245 5.05 13.97 21.48
C ARG A 245 4.70 12.55 20.99
N PHE A 246 5.44 12.02 20.02
CA PHE A 246 5.07 10.78 19.32
C PHE A 246 6.07 9.62 19.50
N GLY A 247 7.13 9.81 20.30
CA GLY A 247 8.19 8.80 20.46
C GLY A 247 7.68 7.46 21.00
N GLY A 248 6.67 7.48 21.87
CA GLY A 248 6.04 6.25 22.38
C GLY A 248 5.44 5.37 21.27
N GLU A 249 4.91 5.99 20.22
CA GLU A 249 4.24 5.27 19.12
C GLU A 249 5.21 4.60 18.14
N LEU A 250 6.51 4.96 18.17
CA LEU A 250 7.54 4.36 17.33
C LEU A 250 8.09 3.03 17.90
N GLY A 251 7.94 2.84 19.21
CA GLY A 251 8.67 1.87 20.00
C GLY A 251 10.11 2.32 20.33
N ASP A 252 10.64 1.79 21.44
CA ASP A 252 11.89 2.24 22.07
C ASP A 252 13.09 2.29 21.11
N GLU A 253 13.26 1.25 20.29
CA GLU A 253 14.40 1.16 19.37
C GLU A 253 14.38 2.28 18.32
N ASN A 254 13.22 2.51 17.69
CA ASN A 254 13.10 3.54 16.64
C ASN A 254 13.14 4.95 17.24
N ALA A 255 12.53 5.15 18.41
CA ALA A 255 12.65 6.41 19.14
C ALA A 255 14.11 6.74 19.47
N ALA A 256 14.88 5.76 19.96
CA ALA A 256 16.30 5.91 20.25
C ALA A 256 17.12 6.20 18.97
N ARG A 257 16.82 5.53 17.85
CA ARG A 257 17.47 5.79 16.56
C ARG A 257 17.19 7.21 16.05
N VAL A 258 15.97 7.71 16.19
CA VAL A 258 15.61 9.09 15.82
C VAL A 258 16.33 10.09 16.72
N GLN A 259 16.34 9.86 18.05
CA GLN A 259 17.06 10.68 19.02
C GLN A 259 18.55 10.81 18.66
N ALA A 260 19.21 9.67 18.37
CA ALA A 260 20.63 9.65 17.99
C ALA A 260 20.90 10.45 16.70
N ARG A 261 20.00 10.38 15.71
CA ARG A 261 20.13 11.15 14.46
C ARG A 261 19.96 12.65 14.67
N ILE A 262 19.03 13.06 15.54
CA ILE A 262 18.84 14.47 15.91
C ILE A 262 20.11 15.00 16.59
N GLN A 263 20.63 14.28 17.59
CA GLN A 263 21.85 14.65 18.31
C GLN A 263 23.07 14.72 17.39
N SER A 264 23.28 13.72 16.52
CA SER A 264 24.37 13.72 15.56
C SER A 264 24.34 14.94 14.64
N ARG A 265 23.16 15.34 14.15
CA ARG A 265 23.00 16.55 13.34
C ARG A 265 23.19 17.84 14.14
N ALA A 266 22.78 17.86 15.41
CA ALA A 266 23.00 19.00 16.29
C ALA A 266 24.52 19.21 16.54
N HIS A 267 25.25 18.13 16.83
CA HIS A 267 26.70 18.16 17.01
C HIS A 267 27.44 18.63 15.76
N ALA A 268 27.10 18.09 14.58
CA ALA A 268 27.69 18.52 13.32
C ALA A 268 27.45 20.03 13.04
N ARG A 269 26.28 20.56 13.42
CA ARG A 269 25.98 21.99 13.31
C ARG A 269 26.86 22.82 14.26
N THR A 270 27.05 22.38 15.50
CA THR A 270 27.92 23.08 16.46
C THR A 270 29.38 23.07 16.04
N GLU A 271 29.88 21.95 15.51
CA GLU A 271 31.25 21.84 15.00
C GLU A 271 31.47 22.74 13.79
N ALA A 272 30.52 22.78 12.85
CA ALA A 272 30.59 23.68 11.70
C ALA A 272 30.61 25.16 12.11
N LEU A 273 29.82 25.54 13.11
CA LEU A 273 29.81 26.91 13.66
C LEU A 273 31.13 27.24 14.36
N ALA A 274 31.69 26.31 15.14
CA ALA A 274 32.99 26.49 15.80
C ALA A 274 34.13 26.64 14.78
N ALA A 275 34.15 25.79 13.75
CA ALA A 275 35.13 25.88 12.65
C ALA A 275 35.00 27.19 11.86
N GLY A 276 33.77 27.68 11.62
CA GLY A 276 33.54 28.99 11.00
C GLY A 276 34.07 30.14 11.86
N ALA A 277 33.77 30.13 13.16
CA ALA A 277 34.26 31.15 14.10
C ALA A 277 35.79 31.13 14.28
N GLU A 278 36.42 29.96 14.16
CA GLU A 278 37.87 29.83 14.14
C GLU A 278 38.47 30.37 12.84
N ALA A 279 37.86 30.06 11.69
CA ALA A 279 38.29 30.60 10.39
C ALA A 279 38.18 32.13 10.33
N ASP A 280 37.10 32.71 10.89
CA ASP A 280 36.92 34.16 10.96
C ASP A 280 37.93 34.82 11.91
N ARG A 281 38.24 34.19 13.06
CA ARG A 281 39.32 34.64 13.95
C ARG A 281 40.68 34.61 13.27
N ASN A 282 41.05 33.51 12.62
CA ASN A 282 42.31 33.38 11.89
C ASN A 282 42.43 34.41 10.76
N ARG A 283 41.32 34.75 10.09
CA ARG A 283 41.30 35.81 9.07
C ARG A 283 41.55 37.18 9.69
N ALA A 284 40.87 37.50 10.81
CA ALA A 284 41.06 38.76 11.52
C ALA A 284 42.49 38.91 12.06
N GLU A 285 43.07 37.86 12.62
CA GLU A 285 44.47 37.85 13.08
C GLU A 285 45.44 38.06 11.91
N ALA A 286 45.24 37.38 10.77
CA ALA A 286 46.08 37.56 9.60
C ALA A 286 45.98 38.99 9.02
N GLU A 287 44.80 39.61 9.06
CA GLU A 287 44.60 41.00 8.66
C GLU A 287 45.28 41.98 9.63
N ALA A 288 45.19 41.74 10.94
CA ALA A 288 45.90 42.54 11.94
C ALA A 288 47.42 42.45 11.78
N VAL A 289 47.96 41.26 11.54
CA VAL A 289 49.40 41.06 11.26
C VAL A 289 49.80 41.80 9.97
N ARG A 290 49.00 41.73 8.90
CA ARG A 290 49.27 42.47 7.67
C ARG A 290 49.23 43.99 7.86
N ALA A 291 48.31 44.49 8.68
CA ALA A 291 48.24 45.91 9.01
C ALA A 291 49.47 46.36 9.80
N SER A 292 49.86 45.60 10.82
CA SER A 292 51.06 45.87 11.62
C SER A 292 52.33 45.84 10.76
N VAL A 293 52.50 44.85 9.88
CA VAL A 293 53.65 44.80 8.95
C VAL A 293 53.65 45.98 8.00
N ARG A 294 52.48 46.41 7.50
CA ARG A 294 52.39 47.60 6.62
C ARG A 294 52.82 48.88 7.35
N GLU A 295 52.42 49.03 8.60
CA GLU A 295 52.79 50.17 9.44
C GLU A 295 54.29 50.16 9.75
N GLU A 296 54.84 48.99 10.10
CA GLU A 296 56.27 48.82 10.39
C GLU A 296 57.13 49.08 9.13
N VAL A 297 56.71 48.59 7.96
CA VAL A 297 57.36 48.90 6.67
C VAL A 297 57.26 50.40 6.35
N ALA A 298 56.13 51.05 6.61
CA ALA A 298 55.99 52.49 6.42
C ALA A 298 56.95 53.27 7.32
N ASN A 299 57.08 52.88 8.59
CA ASN A 299 58.01 53.51 9.53
C ASN A 299 59.48 53.33 9.09
N ILE A 300 59.87 52.12 8.68
CA ILE A 300 61.22 51.87 8.14
C ILE A 300 61.49 52.74 6.91
N LEU A 301 60.52 52.88 6.00
CA LEU A 301 60.68 53.71 4.80
C LEU A 301 60.82 55.20 5.13
N VAL A 302 60.15 55.69 6.19
CA VAL A 302 60.34 57.05 6.71
C VAL A 302 61.73 57.23 7.29
N ASP A 303 62.19 56.31 8.14
CA ASP A 303 63.53 56.38 8.75
C ASP A 303 64.65 56.31 7.69
N VAL A 304 64.44 55.58 6.59
CA VAL A 304 65.38 55.49 5.47
C VAL A 304 65.34 56.74 4.58
N ALA A 305 64.26 57.53 4.60
CA ALA A 305 64.16 58.76 3.80
C ALA A 305 65.18 59.83 4.23
N ASP A 306 65.53 59.86 5.52
CA ASP A 306 66.56 60.75 6.07
C ASP A 306 67.99 60.18 5.90
N PHE A 307 68.12 58.95 5.39
CA PHE A 307 69.42 58.37 5.10
C PHE A 307 70.05 59.05 3.87
N PRO A 308 71.25 59.61 3.98
CA PRO A 308 71.86 60.36 2.89
C PRO A 308 72.03 59.46 1.67
N GLY A 309 71.58 59.91 0.50
CA GLY A 309 71.75 59.17 -0.74
C GLY A 309 73.23 58.95 -1.10
N PRO A 310 73.55 57.98 -1.97
CA PRO A 310 74.93 57.58 -2.27
C PRO A 310 75.82 58.74 -2.77
N GLU A 311 75.24 59.70 -3.49
CA GLU A 311 75.89 60.95 -3.92
C GLU A 311 76.25 61.88 -2.74
N ALA A 312 75.36 62.00 -1.75
CA ALA A 312 75.60 62.80 -0.55
C ALA A 312 76.62 62.13 0.37
N GLN A 313 76.58 60.80 0.49
CA GLN A 313 77.59 60.01 1.20
C GLN A 313 78.98 60.15 0.55
N LYS A 314 79.05 60.11 -0.78
CA LYS A 314 80.30 60.32 -1.54
C LYS A 314 80.86 61.72 -1.31
N ARG A 315 80.02 62.76 -1.32
CA ARG A 315 80.44 64.14 -1.02
C ARG A 315 80.93 64.30 0.43
N ALA A 316 80.25 63.69 1.41
CA ALA A 316 80.68 63.73 2.80
C ALA A 316 82.00 62.96 3.04
N ALA A 317 82.20 61.83 2.34
CA ALA A 317 83.44 61.06 2.39
C ALA A 317 84.62 61.82 1.75
N LEU A 318 84.40 62.50 0.62
CA LEU A 318 85.40 63.36 -0.01
C LEU A 318 85.74 64.56 0.88
N ALA A 319 84.74 65.24 1.46
CA ALA A 319 84.97 66.34 2.39
C ALA A 319 85.75 65.91 3.64
N ARG A 320 85.52 64.68 4.15
CA ARG A 320 86.33 64.10 5.23
C ARG A 320 87.76 63.80 4.81
N ALA A 321 87.98 63.32 3.58
CA ALA A 321 89.31 63.08 3.05
C ALA A 321 90.09 64.39 2.86
N ASP A 322 89.42 65.44 2.40
CA ASP A 322 90.01 66.78 2.25
C ASP A 322 90.36 67.39 3.62
N ALA A 323 89.52 67.23 4.65
CA ALA A 323 89.81 67.69 6.02
C ALA A 323 90.98 66.95 6.69
N LEU A 324 91.28 65.72 6.25
CA LEU A 324 92.45 64.93 6.69
C LEU A 324 93.73 65.32 5.92
N ALA A 325 93.59 65.93 4.74
CA ALA A 325 94.70 66.38 3.90
C ALA A 325 95.17 67.81 4.24
N ASP A 326 94.36 68.60 4.94
CA ASP A 326 94.73 69.92 5.46
C ASP A 326 95.44 69.82 6.83
N PRO A 327 96.73 70.20 6.94
CA PRO A 327 97.48 70.10 8.19
C PRO A 327 96.96 71.03 9.30
N ALA A 328 96.17 72.07 9.00
CA ALA A 328 95.63 72.96 10.03
C ALA A 328 94.40 72.39 10.77
N THR A 329 93.65 71.47 10.16
CA THR A 329 92.47 70.83 10.77
C THR A 329 92.76 69.48 11.41
N ARG A 330 93.94 68.90 11.14
CA ARG A 330 94.37 67.60 11.70
C ARG A 330 94.59 67.62 13.22
N ASP A 331 94.94 68.78 13.79
CA ASP A 331 95.26 68.94 15.21
C ASP A 331 94.08 69.46 16.06
N ALA A 332 92.88 69.64 15.48
CA ALA A 332 91.69 70.13 16.19
C ALA A 332 90.50 69.13 16.18
N ALA A 333 90.74 67.87 15.80
CA ALA A 333 89.74 66.80 15.79
C ALA A 333 89.98 65.77 16.91
#